data_AF-A0A9Q0DU56-F1
#
_entry.id   AF-A0A9Q0DU56-F1
#
_cell.length_a   1.000
_cell.length_b   1.000
_cell.length_c   1.000
_cell.angle_alpha   90.00
_cell.angle_beta   90.00
_cell.angle_gamma   90.00
#
_symmetry.space_group_name_H-M   'P 1'
#
loop_
_entity.id
_entity.type
_entity.pdbx_description
1 polymer ?
#
loop_
_entity_poly.entity_id
_entity_poly.type
_entity_poly.pdbx_seq_one_letter_code
_entity_poly.pdbx_strand_id
1 'polypeptide(L)'
;MPCAGAEAQLRHAWNPDDRSLNVFIKDEDKLTFHRHPVAQSTDCIRGRVGYTRGLHAWRIHWPSRQRGTHAVVGVATAEAALHSVGYTALVGSDRESWGWDLGRNRLYHDSKNRAHGAAPAYPCFLEPEEAFSLPDGLLVVLDMDEGTLSFMVEGHYLGVAFRGLKGRKLYPIVSAVWGHCEITMKYINGLDRKYTPPAFT
;
A
#
# COMPACT_ATOMS: atom_id res chain seq x y z
N MET A 1 -15.80 6.05 11.68
CA MET A 1 -14.63 6.32 12.54
C MET A 1 -14.24 7.78 12.36
N PRO A 2 -14.05 8.57 13.43
CA PRO A 2 -13.54 9.94 13.29
C PRO A 2 -12.13 9.90 12.68
N CYS A 3 -11.75 10.92 11.92
CA CYS A 3 -10.40 11.02 11.38
C CYS A 3 -9.37 11.24 12.51
N ALA A 4 -8.23 10.60 12.40
CA ALA A 4 -7.10 10.77 13.30
C ALA A 4 -6.58 12.21 13.21
N GLY A 5 -6.23 12.78 14.37
CA GLY A 5 -5.61 14.10 14.45
C GLY A 5 -4.21 14.13 13.81
N ALA A 6 -3.67 15.33 13.61
CA ALA A 6 -2.39 15.56 12.92
C ALA A 6 -1.22 14.79 13.55
N GLU A 7 -1.14 14.75 14.88
CA GLU A 7 -0.09 14.01 15.59
C GLU A 7 -0.14 12.51 15.27
N ALA A 8 -1.32 11.91 15.27
CA ALA A 8 -1.50 10.51 14.91
C ALA A 8 -1.18 10.26 13.43
N GLN A 9 -1.52 11.19 12.53
CA GLN A 9 -1.11 11.08 11.13
C GLN A 9 0.41 11.07 10.97
N LEU A 10 1.13 11.94 11.69
CA LEU A 10 2.59 12.01 11.66
C LEU A 10 3.25 10.76 12.26
N ARG A 11 2.71 10.21 13.35
CA ARG A 11 3.23 8.95 13.94
C ARG A 11 3.15 7.78 12.96
N HIS A 12 2.15 7.77 12.08
CA HIS A 12 1.90 6.70 11.11
C HIS A 12 2.40 7.04 9.69
N ALA A 13 3.05 8.20 9.51
CA ALA A 13 3.54 8.68 8.22
C ALA A 13 4.66 7.80 7.65
N TRP A 14 5.19 8.20 6.49
CA TRP A 14 6.38 7.59 5.90
C TRP A 14 7.59 7.64 6.85
N ASN A 15 8.43 6.62 6.79
CA ASN A 15 9.61 6.49 7.62
C ASN A 15 10.88 6.97 6.87
N PRO A 16 11.54 8.07 7.29
CA PRO A 16 12.73 8.57 6.62
C PRO A 16 13.94 7.63 6.75
N ASP A 17 13.91 6.72 7.71
CA ASP A 17 14.97 5.77 8.00
C ASP A 17 14.74 4.39 7.35
N ASP A 18 13.60 4.20 6.68
CA ASP A 18 13.18 2.91 6.10
C ASP A 18 12.62 3.10 4.68
N ARG A 19 13.53 3.42 3.77
CA ARG A 19 13.25 3.87 2.41
C ARG A 19 14.37 3.51 1.43
N SER A 20 14.07 3.53 0.14
CA SER A 20 15.11 3.67 -0.90
C SER A 20 15.86 5.00 -0.72
N LEU A 21 17.15 5.01 -1.07
CA LEU A 21 17.95 6.24 -1.08
C LEU A 21 17.47 7.25 -2.12
N ASN A 22 16.71 6.81 -3.13
CA ASN A 22 16.19 7.67 -4.21
C ASN A 22 14.88 8.38 -3.87
N VAL A 23 14.34 8.21 -2.66
CA VAL A 23 13.15 8.93 -2.18
C VAL A 23 13.50 9.69 -0.91
N PHE A 24 12.87 10.84 -0.67
CA PHE A 24 13.03 11.61 0.57
C PHE A 24 11.69 12.18 1.01
N ILE A 25 11.52 12.41 2.32
CA ILE A 25 10.33 13.04 2.87
C ILE A 25 10.47 14.56 2.72
N LYS A 26 9.43 15.26 2.26
CA LYS A 26 9.45 16.71 2.08
C LYS A 26 9.59 17.44 3.42
N ASP A 27 10.15 18.64 3.41
CA ASP A 27 10.36 19.39 4.65
C ASP A 27 9.10 20.07 5.16
N GLU A 28 8.35 20.65 4.23
CA GLU A 28 7.08 21.32 4.45
C GLU A 28 5.90 20.37 4.66
N ASP A 29 5.99 19.13 4.18
CA ASP A 29 4.93 18.12 4.31
C ASP A 29 5.50 16.74 4.66
N LYS A 30 5.56 16.45 5.96
CA LYS A 30 6.09 15.19 6.50
C LYS A 30 5.21 13.97 6.20
N LEU A 31 4.04 14.14 5.59
CA LEU A 31 3.17 13.05 5.14
C LEU A 31 3.44 12.63 3.69
N THR A 32 4.29 13.38 2.98
CA THR A 32 4.56 13.20 1.56
C THR A 32 6.04 12.93 1.32
N PHE A 33 6.34 11.89 0.53
CA PHE A 33 7.68 11.71 -0.01
C PHE A 33 7.75 12.16 -1.46
N HIS A 34 8.95 12.55 -1.89
CA HIS A 34 9.31 12.87 -3.27
C HIS A 34 10.34 11.86 -3.77
N ARG A 35 10.21 11.42 -5.02
CA ARG A 35 11.17 10.52 -5.67
C ARG A 35 12.10 11.27 -6.62
N HIS A 36 13.41 11.11 -6.48
CA HIS A 36 14.40 11.63 -7.43
C HIS A 36 14.19 11.03 -8.84
N PRO A 37 14.49 11.77 -9.92
CA PRO A 37 14.30 11.30 -11.30
C PRO A 37 15.40 10.32 -11.75
N VAL A 38 15.51 9.19 -11.05
CA VAL A 38 16.49 8.14 -11.34
C VAL A 38 15.93 7.19 -12.39
N ALA A 39 16.64 7.08 -13.53
CA ALA A 39 16.28 6.17 -14.61
C ALA A 39 16.51 4.70 -14.22
N GLN A 40 15.73 3.78 -14.80
CA GLN A 40 15.85 2.33 -14.57
C GLN A 40 15.91 1.98 -13.07
N SER A 41 15.02 2.57 -12.28
CA SER A 41 14.95 2.36 -10.84
C SER A 41 13.50 2.26 -10.40
N THR A 42 13.23 1.30 -9.52
CA THR A 42 11.99 1.18 -8.76
C THR A 42 12.29 1.39 -7.28
N ASP A 43 11.56 2.28 -6.64
CA ASP A 43 11.89 2.77 -5.31
C ASP A 43 10.67 2.71 -4.37
N CYS A 44 10.89 2.22 -3.17
CA CYS A 44 9.86 2.07 -2.14
C CYS A 44 10.19 2.85 -0.88
N ILE A 45 9.18 3.01 -0.04
CA ILE A 45 9.28 3.52 1.32
C ILE A 45 8.19 2.89 2.18
N ARG A 46 8.52 2.53 3.42
CA ARG A 46 7.56 2.01 4.40
C ARG A 46 7.02 3.11 5.31
N GLY A 47 5.82 2.91 5.83
CA GLY A 47 5.29 3.67 6.95
C GLY A 47 6.05 3.37 8.24
N ARG A 48 5.98 4.27 9.23
CA ARG A 48 6.68 4.11 10.52
C ARG A 48 6.12 2.98 11.38
N VAL A 49 4.81 2.72 11.30
CA VAL A 49 4.13 1.77 12.16
C VAL A 49 3.87 0.48 11.41
N GLY A 50 4.34 -0.64 11.98
CA GLY A 50 3.99 -1.98 11.54
C GLY A 50 2.87 -2.53 12.42
N TYR A 51 1.75 -2.89 11.80
CA TYR A 51 0.53 -3.35 12.47
C TYR A 51 0.54 -4.86 12.65
N THR A 52 0.05 -5.33 13.80
CA THR A 52 0.01 -6.77 14.17
C THR A 52 -1.38 -7.26 14.58
N ARG A 53 -2.31 -6.34 14.84
CA ARG A 53 -3.69 -6.59 15.29
C ARG A 53 -4.57 -5.40 14.93
N GLY A 54 -5.88 -5.56 15.00
CA GLY A 54 -6.85 -4.50 14.74
C GLY A 54 -7.07 -4.18 13.27
N LEU A 55 -8.07 -3.34 13.02
CA LEU A 55 -8.39 -2.77 11.72
C LEU A 55 -7.72 -1.40 11.58
N HIS A 56 -7.02 -1.15 10.49
CA HIS A 56 -6.34 0.10 10.20
C HIS A 56 -6.71 0.61 8.80
N ALA A 57 -6.90 1.92 8.68
CA ALA A 57 -7.15 2.55 7.40
C ALA A 57 -6.27 3.78 7.20
N TRP A 58 -5.72 3.92 6.00
CA TRP A 58 -4.98 5.10 5.58
C TRP A 58 -5.30 5.46 4.14
N ARG A 59 -5.29 6.76 3.84
CA ARG A 59 -5.48 7.28 2.49
C ARG A 59 -4.12 7.44 1.82
N ILE A 60 -4.02 6.96 0.59
CA ILE A 60 -2.94 7.31 -0.32
C ILE A 60 -3.48 8.37 -1.28
N HIS A 61 -2.74 9.45 -1.44
CA HIS A 61 -2.92 10.40 -2.53
C HIS A 61 -1.70 10.31 -3.42
N TRP A 62 -1.92 9.86 -4.65
CA TRP A 62 -0.92 9.71 -5.69
C TRP A 62 -1.50 10.20 -7.01
N PRO A 63 -1.09 11.40 -7.47
CA PRO A 63 -1.55 11.97 -8.73
C PRO A 63 -1.41 10.97 -9.88
N SER A 64 -2.49 10.73 -10.59
CA SER A 64 -2.59 9.79 -11.72
C SER A 64 -1.50 10.02 -12.77
N ARG A 65 -1.20 11.29 -13.06
CA ARG A 65 -0.15 11.70 -14.01
C ARG A 65 1.29 11.44 -13.52
N GLN A 66 1.47 11.03 -12.27
CA GLN A 66 2.77 10.76 -11.64
C GLN A 66 2.97 9.26 -11.33
N ARG A 67 2.19 8.36 -11.94
CA ARG A 67 2.28 6.91 -11.67
C ARG A 67 3.31 6.19 -12.53
N GLY A 68 3.45 6.61 -13.79
CA GLY A 68 4.32 5.95 -14.75
C GLY A 68 3.90 4.51 -15.07
N THR A 69 4.87 3.67 -15.40
CA THR A 69 4.61 2.30 -15.86
C THR A 69 4.28 1.31 -14.74
N HIS A 70 4.67 1.60 -13.50
CA HIS A 70 4.42 0.76 -12.33
C HIS A 70 4.21 1.64 -11.10
N ALA A 71 2.97 1.66 -10.60
CA ALA A 71 2.59 2.33 -9.37
C ALA A 71 1.85 1.33 -8.50
N VAL A 72 2.50 0.85 -7.45
CA VAL A 72 1.95 -0.22 -6.61
C VAL A 72 1.76 0.26 -5.20
N VAL A 73 0.59 0.00 -4.63
CA VAL A 73 0.23 0.34 -3.24
C VAL A 73 -0.09 -0.93 -2.47
N GLY A 74 0.37 -1.03 -1.22
CA GLY A 74 0.03 -2.20 -0.42
C GLY A 74 0.65 -2.22 0.97
N VAL A 75 1.00 -3.44 1.40
CA VAL A 75 1.63 -3.70 2.70
C VAL A 75 2.83 -4.64 2.54
N ALA A 76 3.79 -4.54 3.45
CA ALA A 76 4.99 -5.36 3.45
C ALA A 76 5.46 -5.69 4.87
N THR A 77 6.23 -6.75 4.99
CA THR A 77 7.06 -7.03 6.16
C THR A 77 8.28 -6.08 6.18
N ALA A 78 9.11 -6.18 7.23
CA ALA A 78 10.33 -5.37 7.32
C ALA A 78 11.42 -5.88 6.35
N GLU A 79 11.30 -7.12 5.91
CA GLU A 79 12.25 -7.85 5.08
C GLU A 79 12.08 -7.55 3.58
N ALA A 80 10.94 -7.01 3.17
CA ALA A 80 10.71 -6.63 1.77
C ALA A 80 11.77 -5.63 1.27
N ALA A 81 12.31 -5.89 0.08
CA ALA A 81 13.28 -5.00 -0.54
C ALA A 81 12.63 -3.64 -0.89
N LEU A 82 13.37 -2.55 -0.67
CA LEU A 82 12.88 -1.20 -0.92
C LEU A 82 13.40 -0.59 -2.23
N HIS A 83 14.25 -1.29 -2.96
CA HIS A 83 14.81 -0.82 -4.22
C HIS A 83 15.02 -1.99 -5.19
N SER A 84 14.88 -1.73 -6.47
CA SER A 84 15.22 -2.66 -7.54
C SER A 84 15.67 -1.90 -8.79
N VAL A 85 16.63 -2.49 -9.51
CA VAL A 85 17.05 -2.01 -10.82
C VAL A 85 15.97 -2.34 -11.85
N GLY A 86 15.72 -1.40 -12.76
CA GLY A 86 14.67 -1.47 -13.78
C GLY A 86 13.32 -0.96 -13.28
N TYR A 87 12.34 -0.93 -14.19
CA TYR A 87 10.96 -0.54 -13.88
C TYR A 87 10.12 -1.79 -13.63
N THR A 88 9.73 -2.02 -12.39
CA THR A 88 9.04 -3.25 -11.97
C THR A 88 7.91 -2.96 -10.98
N ALA A 89 6.96 -3.89 -10.86
CA ALA A 89 6.05 -3.94 -9.72
C ALA A 89 6.78 -4.58 -8.53
N LEU A 90 7.59 -3.79 -7.80
CA LEU A 90 8.47 -4.31 -6.74
C LEU A 90 7.68 -4.79 -5.52
N VAL A 91 6.69 -4.00 -5.06
CA VAL A 91 5.75 -4.46 -4.02
C VAL A 91 4.90 -5.58 -4.61
N GLY A 92 4.88 -6.73 -3.92
CA GLY A 92 4.23 -7.96 -4.38
C GLY A 92 5.10 -8.87 -5.23
N SER A 93 6.37 -8.50 -5.49
CA SER A 93 7.27 -9.32 -6.31
C SER A 93 7.74 -10.61 -5.64
N ASP A 94 7.76 -10.62 -4.31
CA ASP A 94 8.16 -11.74 -3.46
C ASP A 94 7.11 -12.00 -2.36
N ARG A 95 7.45 -12.87 -1.41
CA ARG A 95 6.57 -13.28 -0.29
C ARG A 95 6.46 -12.25 0.83
N GLU A 96 7.29 -11.22 0.80
CA GLU A 96 7.42 -10.23 1.88
C GLU A 96 6.48 -9.05 1.68
N SER A 97 5.75 -8.99 0.56
CA SER A 97 4.86 -7.88 0.23
C SER A 97 3.61 -8.29 -0.55
N TRP A 98 2.57 -7.47 -0.44
CA TRP A 98 1.27 -7.62 -1.10
C TRP A 98 0.88 -6.26 -1.69
N GLY A 99 0.68 -6.19 -3.00
CA GLY A 99 0.51 -4.91 -3.71
C GLY A 99 -0.55 -4.93 -4.80
N TRP A 100 -1.26 -3.82 -4.93
CA TRP A 100 -2.14 -3.54 -6.06
C TRP A 100 -1.46 -2.55 -7.02
N ASP A 101 -1.19 -3.00 -8.25
CA ASP A 101 -0.70 -2.14 -9.33
C ASP A 101 -1.88 -1.35 -9.91
N LEU A 102 -1.84 -0.04 -9.67
CA LEU A 102 -2.91 0.90 -9.98
C LEU A 102 -3.07 1.13 -11.49
N GLY A 103 -2.01 0.91 -12.28
CA GLY A 103 -2.07 1.09 -13.73
C GLY A 103 -2.62 -0.13 -14.44
N ARG A 104 -2.33 -1.33 -13.91
CA ARG A 104 -2.74 -2.61 -14.50
C ARG A 104 -4.01 -3.19 -13.89
N ASN A 105 -4.46 -2.66 -12.75
CA ASN A 105 -5.56 -3.23 -11.98
C ASN A 105 -5.31 -4.70 -11.62
N ARG A 106 -4.09 -5.00 -11.17
CA ARG A 106 -3.62 -6.37 -10.88
C ARG A 106 -3.05 -6.47 -9.48
N LEU A 107 -3.33 -7.59 -8.81
CA LEU A 107 -2.81 -7.91 -7.49
C LEU A 107 -1.54 -8.77 -7.58
N TYR A 108 -0.49 -8.33 -6.90
CA TYR A 108 0.80 -9.01 -6.85
C TYR A 108 1.14 -9.44 -5.42
N HIS A 109 1.52 -10.71 -5.30
CA HIS A 109 2.15 -11.31 -4.12
C HIS A 109 2.89 -12.56 -4.57
N ASP A 110 4.16 -12.70 -4.20
CA ASP A 110 5.05 -13.77 -4.66
C ASP A 110 5.09 -13.90 -6.20
N SER A 111 4.97 -12.77 -6.91
CA SER A 111 4.68 -12.79 -8.36
C SER A 111 5.83 -13.35 -9.20
N LYS A 112 7.09 -13.24 -8.75
CA LYS A 112 8.25 -13.85 -9.42
C LYS A 112 8.20 -15.38 -9.44
N ASN A 113 7.51 -15.99 -8.47
CA ASN A 113 7.35 -17.44 -8.37
C ASN A 113 6.03 -17.94 -8.97
N ARG A 114 5.20 -17.04 -9.51
CA ARG A 114 3.95 -17.38 -10.20
C ARG A 114 4.16 -17.45 -11.70
N ALA A 115 3.33 -18.24 -12.38
CA ALA A 115 3.29 -18.25 -13.83
C ALA A 115 3.00 -16.84 -14.39
N HIS A 116 3.63 -16.48 -15.50
CA HIS A 116 3.39 -15.20 -16.17
C HIS A 116 1.90 -15.00 -16.46
N GLY A 117 1.37 -13.83 -16.12
CA GLY A 117 -0.05 -13.50 -16.32
C GLY A 117 -1.01 -13.99 -15.22
N ALA A 118 -0.53 -14.72 -14.21
CA ALA A 118 -1.37 -15.27 -13.13
C ALA A 118 -1.79 -14.25 -12.05
N ALA A 119 -1.47 -12.96 -12.20
CA ALA A 119 -1.89 -11.93 -11.27
C ALA A 119 -3.41 -11.69 -11.40
N PRO A 120 -4.22 -11.86 -10.35
CA PRO A 120 -5.67 -11.63 -10.43
C PRO A 120 -5.98 -10.17 -10.78
N ALA A 121 -7.03 -9.95 -11.57
CA ALA A 121 -7.59 -8.62 -11.78
C ALA A 121 -8.25 -8.13 -10.49
N TYR A 122 -8.18 -6.83 -10.23
CA TYR A 122 -8.83 -6.18 -9.11
C TYR A 122 -9.24 -4.74 -9.44
N PRO A 123 -10.51 -4.34 -9.19
CA PRO A 123 -11.56 -5.11 -8.50
C PRO A 123 -12.02 -6.38 -9.23
N CYS A 124 -12.52 -7.37 -8.50
CA CYS A 124 -12.86 -8.69 -9.06
C CYS A 124 -14.07 -8.69 -10.01
N PHE A 125 -14.82 -7.58 -10.03
CA PHE A 125 -15.95 -7.39 -10.94
C PHE A 125 -15.54 -6.79 -12.29
N LEU A 126 -14.27 -6.40 -12.47
CA LEU A 126 -13.81 -5.90 -13.76
C LEU A 126 -13.78 -7.03 -14.78
N GLU A 127 -14.36 -6.77 -15.95
CA GLU A 127 -14.14 -7.63 -17.10
C GLU A 127 -12.69 -7.52 -17.60
N PRO A 128 -12.13 -8.54 -18.27
CA PRO A 128 -10.71 -8.56 -18.67
C PRO A 128 -10.24 -7.38 -19.52
N GLU A 129 -11.16 -6.71 -20.21
CA GLU A 129 -10.92 -5.59 -21.13
C GLU A 129 -11.44 -4.24 -20.59
N GLU A 130 -12.02 -4.22 -19.39
CA GLU A 130 -12.60 -3.02 -18.81
C GLU A 130 -11.53 -2.09 -18.24
N ALA A 131 -11.47 -0.87 -18.78
CA ALA A 131 -10.54 0.15 -18.32
C ALA A 131 -11.01 0.78 -17.00
N PHE A 132 -10.53 0.27 -15.87
CA PHE A 132 -10.76 0.90 -14.57
C PHE A 132 -9.73 2.01 -14.30
N SER A 133 -10.14 3.25 -14.52
CA SER A 133 -9.30 4.43 -14.29
C SER A 133 -9.39 4.89 -12.85
N LEU A 134 -8.29 4.75 -12.11
CA LEU A 134 -8.23 5.15 -10.70
C LEU A 134 -8.02 6.66 -10.51
N PRO A 135 -8.82 7.34 -9.66
CA PRO A 135 -8.59 8.73 -9.29
C PRO A 135 -7.33 8.86 -8.44
N ASP A 136 -6.92 10.09 -8.14
CA ASP A 136 -5.68 10.36 -7.40
C ASP A 136 -5.67 9.83 -5.96
N GLY A 137 -6.84 9.61 -5.35
CA GLY A 137 -6.97 9.18 -3.96
C GLY A 137 -7.61 7.81 -3.81
N LEU A 138 -7.02 6.95 -2.99
CA LEU A 138 -7.62 5.69 -2.55
C LEU A 138 -7.46 5.48 -1.05
N LEU A 139 -8.37 4.71 -0.45
CA LEU A 139 -8.24 4.23 0.92
C LEU A 139 -7.69 2.80 0.89
N VAL A 140 -6.71 2.54 1.73
CA VAL A 140 -6.18 1.21 2.02
C VAL A 140 -6.75 0.78 3.37
N VAL A 141 -7.26 -0.45 3.45
CA VAL A 141 -7.86 -1.01 4.65
C VAL A 141 -7.19 -2.34 4.98
N LEU A 142 -6.46 -2.38 6.09
CA LEU A 142 -5.76 -3.55 6.60
C LEU A 142 -6.47 -4.05 7.87
N ASP A 143 -7.05 -5.24 7.80
CA ASP A 143 -7.59 -5.92 8.98
C ASP A 143 -6.61 -7.00 9.41
N MET A 144 -5.88 -6.77 10.49
CA MET A 144 -4.92 -7.74 11.02
C MET A 144 -5.59 -8.83 11.88
N ASP A 145 -6.82 -8.63 12.33
CA ASP A 145 -7.55 -9.61 13.13
C ASP A 145 -8.13 -10.71 12.23
N GLU A 146 -8.69 -10.32 11.08
CA GLU A 146 -9.15 -11.21 10.01
C GLU A 146 -8.04 -11.56 9.02
N GLY A 147 -6.93 -10.82 9.03
CA GLY A 147 -5.77 -11.05 8.17
C GLY A 147 -6.04 -10.75 6.70
N THR A 148 -6.66 -9.60 6.40
CA THR A 148 -7.05 -9.19 5.04
C THR A 148 -6.56 -7.78 4.68
N LEU A 149 -6.30 -7.57 3.39
CA LEU A 149 -6.06 -6.25 2.80
C LEU A 149 -7.16 -5.97 1.76
N SER A 150 -7.73 -4.77 1.81
CA SER A 150 -8.78 -4.30 0.90
C SER A 150 -8.55 -2.84 0.52
N PHE A 151 -9.26 -2.37 -0.50
CA PHE A 151 -9.19 -0.99 -0.95
C PHE A 151 -10.58 -0.37 -1.14
N MET A 152 -10.67 0.94 -0.95
CA MET A 152 -11.85 1.73 -1.32
C MET A 152 -11.46 2.89 -2.23
N VAL A 153 -12.29 3.17 -3.21
CA VAL A 153 -12.10 4.26 -4.18
C VAL A 153 -13.40 5.03 -4.30
N GLU A 154 -13.35 6.35 -4.14
CA GLU A 154 -14.53 7.24 -4.19
C GLU A 154 -15.70 6.77 -3.30
N GLY A 155 -15.38 6.21 -2.12
CA GLY A 155 -16.37 5.70 -1.18
C GLY A 155 -16.85 4.27 -1.47
N HIS A 156 -16.49 3.67 -2.60
CA HIS A 156 -16.86 2.31 -2.97
C HIS A 156 -15.85 1.30 -2.42
N TYR A 157 -16.34 0.32 -1.66
CA TYR A 157 -15.55 -0.82 -1.22
C TYR A 157 -15.36 -1.82 -2.36
N LEU A 158 -14.11 -2.15 -2.68
CA LEU A 158 -13.76 -2.93 -3.88
C LEU A 158 -13.60 -4.44 -3.59
N GLY A 159 -13.89 -4.87 -2.36
CA GLY A 159 -13.72 -6.26 -1.94
C GLY A 159 -12.35 -6.53 -1.31
N VAL A 160 -12.15 -7.79 -0.88
CA VAL A 160 -10.88 -8.24 -0.30
C VAL A 160 -9.88 -8.52 -1.42
N ALA A 161 -8.73 -7.83 -1.38
CA ALA A 161 -7.63 -8.04 -2.31
C ALA A 161 -6.73 -9.21 -1.87
N PHE A 162 -6.38 -9.28 -0.59
CA PHE A 162 -5.49 -10.32 -0.06
C PHE A 162 -6.03 -10.89 1.26
N ARG A 163 -5.69 -12.16 1.51
CA ARG A 163 -5.98 -12.90 2.75
C ARG A 163 -4.70 -13.56 3.28
N GLY A 164 -4.73 -14.09 4.49
CA GLY A 164 -3.59 -14.82 5.08
C GLY A 164 -2.53 -13.92 5.71
N LEU A 165 -2.93 -12.71 6.12
CA LEU A 165 -2.02 -11.70 6.70
C LEU A 165 -1.90 -11.79 8.23
N LYS A 166 -2.72 -12.61 8.88
CA LYS A 166 -2.74 -12.77 10.34
C LYS A 166 -1.42 -13.30 10.88
N GLY A 167 -1.03 -12.82 12.06
CA GLY A 167 0.22 -13.24 12.74
C GLY A 167 1.48 -12.58 12.18
N ARG A 168 1.35 -11.66 11.23
CA ARG A 168 2.46 -10.88 10.67
C ARG A 168 2.55 -9.50 11.31
N LYS A 169 3.68 -8.82 11.11
CA LYS A 169 3.81 -7.38 11.33
C LYS A 169 3.92 -6.70 9.98
N LEU A 170 2.93 -5.88 9.62
CA LEU A 170 2.80 -5.32 8.27
C LEU A 170 2.80 -3.80 8.27
N TYR A 171 3.60 -3.24 7.38
CA TYR A 171 3.82 -1.82 7.21
C TYR A 171 3.15 -1.35 5.91
N PRO A 172 2.52 -0.15 5.89
CA PRO A 172 2.15 0.49 4.63
C PRO A 172 3.38 0.64 3.73
N ILE A 173 3.23 0.38 2.43
CA ILE A 173 4.32 0.51 1.46
C ILE A 173 3.77 0.91 0.10
N VAL A 174 4.59 1.60 -0.69
CA VAL A 174 4.39 1.78 -2.14
C VAL A 174 5.68 1.49 -2.90
N SER A 175 5.60 1.11 -4.18
CA SER A 175 6.74 1.15 -5.11
C SER A 175 6.43 2.08 -6.28
N ALA A 176 7.34 3.01 -6.56
CA ALA A 176 7.20 4.04 -7.60
C ALA A 176 8.39 4.03 -8.58
N VAL A 177 8.10 4.37 -9.84
CA VAL A 177 9.10 4.47 -10.92
C VAL A 177 9.16 5.87 -11.57
N TRP A 178 8.18 6.72 -11.29
CA TRP A 178 8.06 8.03 -11.93
C TRP A 178 9.03 9.05 -11.30
N GLY A 179 9.75 9.80 -12.13
CA GLY A 179 10.61 10.87 -11.63
C GLY A 179 9.79 12.03 -11.11
N HIS A 180 10.17 12.59 -9.96
CA HIS A 180 9.45 13.69 -9.30
C HIS A 180 8.03 13.37 -8.83
N CYS A 181 7.66 12.10 -8.72
CA CYS A 181 6.37 11.77 -8.11
C CYS A 181 6.37 12.14 -6.63
N GLU A 182 5.23 12.64 -6.17
CA GLU A 182 4.95 12.93 -4.78
C GLU A 182 3.76 12.10 -4.31
N ILE A 183 3.94 11.35 -3.22
CA ILE A 183 2.92 10.45 -2.70
C ILE A 183 2.70 10.75 -1.23
N THR A 184 1.48 11.16 -0.91
CA THR A 184 1.04 11.46 0.45
C THR A 184 0.35 10.24 1.07
N MET A 185 0.69 9.93 2.32
CA MET A 185 -0.06 8.98 3.14
C MET A 185 -0.66 9.68 4.36
N LYS A 186 -1.98 9.57 4.52
CA LYS A 186 -2.71 10.10 5.69
C LYS A 186 -3.39 8.97 6.42
N TYR A 187 -2.92 8.66 7.63
CA TYR A 187 -3.61 7.70 8.49
C TYR A 187 -5.00 8.21 8.85
N ILE A 188 -6.02 7.37 8.67
CA ILE A 188 -7.41 7.75 8.93
C ILE A 188 -7.80 7.37 10.34
N ASN A 189 -7.71 6.09 10.71
CA ASN A 189 -7.92 5.63 12.08
C ASN A 189 -7.57 4.14 12.21
N GLY A 190 -7.63 3.64 13.45
CA GLY A 190 -7.63 2.21 13.73
C GLY A 190 -8.71 1.82 14.75
N LEU A 191 -9.12 0.56 14.70
CA LEU A 191 -10.02 -0.05 15.67
C LEU A 191 -9.39 -1.32 16.20
N ASP A 192 -9.18 -1.36 17.51
CA ASP A 192 -8.92 -2.61 18.20
C ASP A 192 -10.23 -3.38 18.35
N ARG A 193 -10.21 -4.70 18.10
CA ARG A 193 -11.33 -5.58 18.47
C ARG A 193 -11.55 -5.46 19.97
N LYS A 194 -12.69 -4.90 20.38
CA LYS A 194 -13.11 -4.91 21.78
C LYS A 194 -13.18 -6.37 22.22
N TYR A 195 -12.38 -6.74 23.22
CA TYR A 195 -12.46 -8.06 23.84
C TYR A 195 -13.90 -8.28 24.32
N THR A 196 -14.60 -9.22 23.69
CA THR A 196 -15.87 -9.76 24.21
C THR A 196 -15.48 -11.07 24.88
N PRO A 197 -15.47 -11.16 26.22
CA PRO A 197 -15.24 -12.45 26.86
C PRO A 197 -16.28 -13.45 26.34
N PRO A 198 -15.92 -14.73 26.15
CA PRO A 198 -16.90 -15.74 25.81
C PRO A 198 -18.01 -15.72 26.86
N ALA A 199 -19.26 -15.67 26.41
CA ALA A 199 -20.39 -15.86 27.30
C ALA A 199 -20.24 -17.27 27.89
N PHE A 200 -20.08 -17.34 29.21
CA PHE A 200 -20.16 -18.60 29.93
C PHE A 200 -21.59 -19.12 29.73
N THR A 201 -21.71 -20.23 29.00
CA THR A 201 -22.92 -21.06 28.92
C THR A 201 -22.92 -22.07 30.03
#